data_AF-A0A4Q2YPR0-F1
#
_entry.id   AF-A0A4Q2YPR0-F1
#
_cell.length_a   1.000
_cell.length_b   1.000
_cell.length_c   1.000
_cell.angle_alpha   90.00
_cell.angle_beta   90.00
_cell.angle_gamma   90.00
#
_symmetry.space_group_name_H-M   'P 1'
#
loop_
_entity.id
_entity.type
_entity.pdbx_description
1 polymer ?
#
loop_
_entity_poly.entity_id
_entity_poly.type
_entity_poly.pdbx_seq_one_letter_code
_entity_poly.pdbx_strand_id
1 'polypeptide(L)'
;MKFLHKRWRHLLISLSLLTVVCVAGIVWWAGSEIASPPRRGLMDYHEEFLADAAARGVRIEKFTASDGTPCLVCTPLSDGTTGERGAKIRQQLTGRGINLPPAGTTSGTLVLLHGRKGRKEDYLPIAERLCASGFRCIIPDLPAHGEHPTGTVTYGVREAGIPAADMALPVHRAALAKIATRLVNEAEPYYTSANGGLHALPLRSAWAIATAHGVYRQIGIDVRAKGITAWDQRVSTSKATKLRLLAT
;
A
#
# COMPACT_ATOMS: atom_id res chain seq x y z
N MET A 1 18.14 -50.22 30.55
CA MET A 1 17.28 -49.02 30.63
C MET A 1 17.97 -47.68 30.28
N LYS A 2 19.28 -47.47 30.56
CA LYS A 2 20.00 -46.20 30.24
C LYS A 2 20.14 -45.89 28.74
N PHE A 3 20.25 -46.92 27.89
CA PHE A 3 20.40 -46.77 26.43
C PHE A 3 19.13 -46.25 25.73
N LEU A 4 17.96 -46.64 26.24
CA LEU A 4 16.65 -46.19 25.74
C LEU A 4 16.46 -44.69 26.01
N HIS A 5 16.79 -44.22 27.21
CA HIS A 5 16.71 -42.80 27.59
C HIS A 5 17.61 -41.90 26.75
N LYS A 6 18.80 -42.38 26.36
CA LYS A 6 19.72 -41.61 25.49
C LYS A 6 19.17 -41.45 24.08
N ARG A 7 18.62 -42.53 23.47
CA ARG A 7 17.98 -42.46 22.14
C ARG A 7 16.74 -41.56 22.13
N TRP A 8 15.90 -41.64 23.16
CA TRP A 8 14.72 -40.77 23.30
C TRP A 8 15.12 -39.31 23.50
N ARG A 9 16.17 -39.03 24.26
CA ARG A 9 16.70 -37.66 24.41
C ARG A 9 17.23 -37.11 23.09
N HIS A 10 17.96 -37.90 22.30
CA HIS A 10 18.41 -37.48 20.96
C HIS A 10 17.24 -37.26 20.00
N LEU A 11 16.21 -38.12 20.02
CA LEU A 11 14.99 -37.94 19.23
C LEU A 11 14.25 -36.66 19.62
N LEU A 12 14.08 -36.37 20.91
CA LEU A 12 13.42 -35.16 21.39
C LEU A 12 14.20 -33.88 21.02
N ILE A 13 15.53 -33.91 21.13
CA ILE A 13 16.39 -32.78 20.72
C ILE A 13 16.27 -32.56 19.20
N SER A 14 16.35 -33.63 18.40
CA SER A 14 16.22 -33.52 16.94
C SER A 14 14.83 -33.01 16.51
N LEU A 15 13.76 -33.47 17.16
CA LEU A 15 12.40 -33.00 16.90
C LEU A 15 12.22 -31.53 17.29
N SER A 16 12.78 -31.11 18.42
CA SER A 16 12.76 -29.71 18.86
C SER A 16 13.55 -28.82 17.89
N LEU A 17 14.74 -29.24 17.45
CA LEU A 17 15.54 -28.53 16.46
C LEU A 17 14.79 -28.40 15.13
N LEU A 18 14.18 -29.49 14.65
CA LEU A 18 13.38 -29.49 13.42
C LEU A 18 12.21 -28.52 13.54
N THR A 19 11.52 -28.50 14.68
CA THR A 19 10.41 -27.58 14.94
C THR A 19 10.87 -26.12 14.90
N VAL A 20 12.01 -25.79 15.53
CA VAL A 20 12.58 -24.44 15.50
C VAL A 20 12.93 -24.03 14.07
N VAL A 21 13.54 -24.91 13.28
CA VAL A 21 13.87 -24.65 11.87
C VAL A 21 12.61 -24.45 11.04
N CYS A 22 11.58 -25.29 11.20
CA CYS A 22 10.31 -25.14 10.50
C CYS A 22 9.61 -23.82 10.87
N VAL A 23 9.55 -23.46 12.15
CA VAL A 23 8.96 -22.20 12.61
C VAL A 23 9.74 -21.00 12.05
N ALA A 24 11.07 -21.03 12.11
CA ALA A 24 11.91 -19.98 11.53
C ALA A 24 11.69 -19.85 10.01
N GLY A 25 11.58 -20.97 9.30
CA GLY A 25 11.27 -21.01 7.87
C GLY A 25 9.89 -20.42 7.54
N ILE A 26 8.86 -20.75 8.32
CA ILE A 26 7.52 -20.19 8.18
C ILE A 26 7.52 -18.69 8.47
N VAL A 27 8.21 -18.23 9.52
CA VAL A 27 8.32 -16.79 9.86
C VAL A 27 9.04 -16.03 8.75
N TRP A 28 10.11 -16.59 8.21
CA TRP A 28 10.84 -16.01 7.09
C TRP A 28 9.96 -15.90 5.84
N TRP A 29 9.30 -17.00 5.45
CA TRP A 29 8.38 -17.03 4.32
C TRP A 29 7.18 -16.09 4.49
N ALA A 30 6.57 -16.08 5.67
CA ALA A 30 5.47 -15.17 5.97
C ALA A 30 5.94 -13.71 5.92
N GLY A 31 7.16 -13.43 6.40
CA GLY A 31 7.79 -12.13 6.28
C GLY A 31 7.96 -11.69 4.83
N SER A 32 8.46 -12.57 3.96
CA SER A 32 8.64 -12.24 2.54
C SER A 32 7.30 -12.10 1.81
N GLU A 33 6.37 -13.05 1.96
CA GLU A 33 5.14 -13.05 1.15
C GLU A 33 4.04 -12.11 1.67
N ILE A 34 3.92 -11.95 2.99
CA ILE A 34 2.86 -11.12 3.58
C ILE A 34 3.31 -9.67 3.66
N ALA A 35 4.54 -9.41 4.11
CA ALA A 35 5.00 -8.03 4.30
C ALA A 35 5.48 -7.39 2.99
N SER A 36 6.26 -8.14 2.18
CA SER A 36 6.92 -7.63 0.96
C SER A 36 6.73 -8.57 -0.25
N PRO A 37 5.47 -8.80 -0.66
CA PRO A 37 5.15 -9.71 -1.76
C PRO A 37 5.94 -9.36 -3.03
N PRO A 38 6.31 -10.35 -3.86
CA PRO A 38 6.98 -10.07 -5.13
C PRO A 38 6.11 -9.19 -6.00
N ARG A 39 6.75 -8.35 -6.81
CA ARG A 39 6.04 -7.49 -7.75
C ARG A 39 5.40 -8.34 -8.83
N ARG A 40 4.12 -8.09 -9.08
CA ARG A 40 3.38 -8.80 -10.11
C ARG A 40 3.83 -8.34 -11.50
N GLY A 41 4.06 -9.31 -12.38
CA GLY A 41 4.34 -9.08 -13.79
C GLY A 41 3.13 -8.49 -14.54
N LEU A 42 3.27 -8.31 -15.85
CA LEU A 42 2.11 -8.11 -16.71
C LEU A 42 1.27 -9.39 -16.72
N MET A 43 -0.02 -9.22 -16.99
CA MET A 43 -0.98 -10.30 -17.11
C MET A 43 -1.52 -10.25 -18.53
N ASP A 44 -2.05 -11.36 -19.03
CA ASP A 44 -2.52 -11.47 -20.43
C ASP A 44 -3.50 -10.34 -20.80
N TYR A 45 -4.46 -10.02 -19.92
CA TYR A 45 -5.42 -8.94 -20.15
C TYR A 45 -4.78 -7.54 -20.20
N HIS A 46 -3.61 -7.34 -19.59
CA HIS A 46 -2.84 -6.11 -19.76
C HIS A 46 -2.21 -6.05 -21.14
N GLU A 47 -1.62 -7.15 -21.59
CA GLU A 47 -0.97 -7.23 -22.90
C GLU A 47 -1.99 -7.07 -24.03
N GLU A 48 -3.14 -7.73 -23.92
CA GLU A 48 -4.27 -7.56 -24.83
C GLU A 48 -4.76 -6.10 -24.88
N PHE A 49 -4.88 -5.43 -23.73
CA PHE A 49 -5.28 -4.03 -23.72
C PHE A 49 -4.24 -3.13 -24.38
N LEU A 50 -2.96 -3.37 -24.09
CA LEU A 50 -1.85 -2.57 -24.64
C LEU A 50 -1.69 -2.78 -26.15
N ALA A 51 -1.93 -4.00 -26.65
CA ALA A 51 -1.84 -4.34 -28.06
C ALA A 51 -2.92 -3.65 -28.91
N ASP A 52 -4.11 -3.42 -28.35
CA ASP A 52 -5.25 -2.85 -29.07
C ASP A 52 -5.97 -1.74 -28.28
N ALA A 53 -5.19 -0.80 -27.74
CA ALA A 53 -5.73 0.32 -26.97
C ALA A 53 -6.63 1.23 -27.83
N ALA A 54 -6.33 1.34 -29.13
CA ALA A 54 -7.10 2.17 -30.05
C ALA A 54 -8.54 1.63 -30.24
N ALA A 55 -8.74 0.31 -30.36
CA ALA A 55 -10.10 -0.26 -30.38
C ALA A 55 -10.87 -0.02 -29.06
N ARG A 56 -10.16 0.24 -27.95
CA ARG A 56 -10.75 0.66 -26.67
C ARG A 56 -11.05 2.17 -26.61
N GLY A 57 -10.76 2.93 -27.66
CA GLY A 57 -10.97 4.38 -27.70
C GLY A 57 -9.92 5.18 -26.93
N VAL A 58 -8.75 4.60 -26.68
CA VAL A 58 -7.69 5.22 -25.86
C VAL A 58 -6.36 5.18 -26.60
N ARG A 59 -5.65 6.32 -26.62
CA ARG A 59 -4.22 6.38 -26.92
C ARG A 59 -3.45 6.26 -25.62
N ILE A 60 -2.48 5.35 -25.58
CA ILE A 60 -1.59 5.16 -24.42
C ILE A 60 -0.19 5.64 -24.79
N GLU A 61 0.35 6.55 -23.98
CA GLU A 61 1.74 6.98 -24.04
C GLU A 61 2.46 6.57 -22.76
N LYS A 62 3.71 6.13 -22.90
CA LYS A 62 4.58 5.81 -21.76
C LYS A 62 5.55 6.97 -21.56
N PHE A 63 5.72 7.42 -20.32
CA PHE A 63 6.78 8.35 -19.98
C PHE A 63 7.34 8.03 -18.59
N THR A 64 8.53 8.56 -18.32
CA THR A 64 9.17 8.48 -17.01
C THR A 64 9.20 9.89 -16.43
N ALA A 65 8.67 10.06 -15.22
CA ALA A 65 8.72 11.34 -14.52
C ALA A 65 10.17 11.71 -14.13
N SER A 66 10.38 12.96 -13.71
CA SER A 66 11.72 13.49 -13.38
C SER A 66 12.43 12.75 -12.25
N ASP A 67 11.69 12.06 -11.37
CA ASP A 67 12.21 11.25 -10.27
C ASP A 67 12.43 9.77 -10.65
N GLY A 68 12.26 9.42 -11.93
CA GLY A 68 12.37 8.05 -12.43
C GLY A 68 11.08 7.23 -12.35
N THR A 69 9.96 7.82 -11.92
CA THR A 69 8.66 7.11 -11.82
C THR A 69 8.10 6.76 -13.22
N PRO A 70 7.91 5.46 -13.55
CA PRO A 70 7.26 5.07 -14.80
C PRO A 70 5.77 5.37 -14.77
N CYS A 71 5.25 5.94 -15.84
CA CYS A 71 3.86 6.38 -15.95
C CYS A 71 3.23 5.97 -17.29
N LEU A 72 1.92 5.73 -17.26
CA LEU A 72 1.07 5.69 -18.45
C LEU A 72 0.25 6.97 -18.55
N VAL A 73 0.09 7.49 -19.75
CA VAL A 73 -0.89 8.53 -20.08
C VAL A 73 -1.92 7.92 -21.02
N CYS A 74 -3.15 7.84 -20.56
CA CYS A 74 -4.29 7.42 -21.36
C CYS A 74 -5.05 8.67 -21.80
N THR A 75 -5.17 8.88 -23.10
CA THR A 75 -5.94 9.98 -23.70
C THR A 75 -7.08 9.42 -24.55
N PRO A 76 -8.26 10.06 -24.57
CA PRO A 76 -9.31 9.68 -25.49
C PRO A 76 -8.86 9.94 -26.94
N LEU A 77 -9.25 9.07 -27.88
CA LEU A 77 -8.94 9.27 -29.30
C LEU A 77 -9.69 10.48 -29.84
N SER A 78 -8.95 11.41 -30.46
CA SER A 78 -9.49 12.69 -30.93
C SER A 78 -10.54 12.58 -32.04
N ASP A 79 -10.63 11.42 -32.70
CA ASP A 79 -11.65 11.10 -33.70
C ASP A 79 -13.02 10.76 -33.08
N GLY A 80 -13.10 10.66 -31.75
CA GLY A 80 -14.32 10.34 -31.01
C GLY A 80 -14.60 8.85 -30.88
N THR A 81 -13.69 7.98 -31.35
CA THR A 81 -13.81 6.53 -31.20
C THR A 81 -13.83 6.14 -29.73
N THR A 82 -14.79 5.30 -29.33
CA THR A 82 -14.90 4.74 -27.97
C THR A 82 -14.97 3.23 -28.00
N GLY A 83 -14.30 2.55 -27.07
CA GLY A 83 -14.52 1.12 -26.83
C GLY A 83 -15.90 0.83 -26.24
N GLU A 84 -16.26 -0.45 -26.16
CA GLU A 84 -17.55 -0.92 -25.65
C GLU A 84 -17.86 -0.38 -24.23
N ARG A 85 -16.89 -0.42 -23.32
CA ARG A 85 -17.09 0.10 -21.95
C ARG A 85 -17.21 1.61 -21.94
N GLY A 86 -16.48 2.29 -22.83
CA GLY A 86 -16.57 3.72 -23.06
C GLY A 86 -17.96 4.16 -23.54
N ALA A 87 -18.50 3.49 -24.55
CA ALA A 87 -19.86 3.75 -25.04
C ALA A 87 -20.91 3.53 -23.93
N LYS A 88 -20.79 2.43 -23.17
CA LYS A 88 -21.70 2.09 -22.07
C LYS A 88 -21.69 3.13 -20.95
N ILE A 89 -20.51 3.60 -20.52
CA ILE A 89 -20.45 4.62 -19.46
C ILE A 89 -21.01 5.95 -19.93
N ARG A 90 -20.75 6.35 -21.18
CA ARG A 90 -21.34 7.57 -21.76
C ARG A 90 -22.87 7.50 -21.76
N GLN A 91 -23.44 6.38 -22.22
CA GLN A 91 -24.89 6.16 -22.20
C GLN A 91 -25.45 6.24 -20.77
N GLN A 92 -24.80 5.61 -19.79
CA GLN A 92 -25.24 5.61 -18.39
C GLN A 92 -25.19 7.00 -17.75
N LEU A 93 -24.16 7.79 -18.03
CA LEU A 93 -24.02 9.15 -17.51
C LEU A 93 -25.04 10.10 -18.15
N THR A 94 -25.20 10.06 -19.47
CA THR A 94 -26.23 10.84 -20.17
C THR A 94 -27.64 10.47 -19.71
N GLY A 95 -27.90 9.17 -19.49
CA GLY A 95 -29.18 8.69 -18.95
C GLY A 95 -29.49 9.17 -17.52
N ARG A 96 -28.47 9.63 -16.78
CA ARG A 96 -28.60 10.29 -15.47
C ARG A 96 -28.69 11.82 -15.57
N GLY A 97 -28.81 12.37 -16.78
CA GLY A 97 -28.87 13.82 -17.02
C GLY A 97 -27.51 14.53 -16.94
N ILE A 98 -26.40 13.79 -16.96
CA ILE A 98 -25.06 14.38 -16.95
C ILE A 98 -24.69 14.81 -18.38
N ASN A 99 -24.38 16.09 -18.56
CA ASN A 99 -23.92 16.60 -19.85
C ASN A 99 -22.44 16.25 -20.04
N LEU A 100 -22.15 15.35 -20.97
CA LEU A 100 -20.79 14.93 -21.29
C LEU A 100 -20.22 15.74 -22.45
N PRO A 101 -18.92 16.05 -22.44
CA PRO A 101 -18.29 16.65 -23.60
C PRO A 101 -18.27 15.63 -24.76
N PRO A 102 -18.12 16.09 -26.02
CA PRO A 102 -18.04 15.20 -27.17
C PRO A 102 -16.97 14.11 -26.97
N ALA A 103 -17.21 12.90 -27.48
CA ALA A 103 -16.21 11.84 -27.41
C ALA A 103 -14.90 12.32 -28.08
N GLY A 104 -13.76 11.91 -27.53
CA GLY A 104 -12.44 12.36 -28.01
C GLY A 104 -11.93 13.68 -27.43
N THR A 105 -12.78 14.42 -26.70
CA THR A 105 -12.35 15.64 -26.01
C THR A 105 -11.71 15.34 -24.66
N THR A 106 -10.75 16.17 -24.26
CA THR A 106 -10.15 16.12 -22.91
C THR A 106 -10.54 17.40 -22.15
N SER A 107 -11.44 17.26 -21.18
CA SER A 107 -11.91 18.34 -20.30
C SER A 107 -11.13 18.43 -18.99
N GLY A 108 -10.37 17.40 -18.61
CA GLY A 108 -9.60 17.38 -17.38
C GLY A 108 -8.56 16.27 -17.34
N THR A 109 -7.71 16.29 -16.30
CA THR A 109 -6.70 15.25 -16.05
C THR A 109 -6.91 14.62 -14.69
N LEU A 110 -6.92 13.29 -14.64
CA LEU A 110 -7.02 12.49 -13.42
C LEU A 110 -5.72 11.72 -13.21
N VAL A 111 -5.20 11.72 -11.99
CA VAL A 111 -4.08 10.86 -11.59
C VAL A 111 -4.65 9.64 -10.88
N LEU A 112 -4.44 8.45 -11.45
CA LEU A 112 -4.99 7.21 -10.93
C LEU A 112 -3.91 6.44 -10.17
N LEU A 113 -4.14 6.21 -8.88
CA LEU A 113 -3.20 5.49 -8.01
C LEU A 113 -3.69 4.06 -7.81
N HIS A 114 -2.83 3.08 -8.14
CA HIS A 114 -3.15 1.68 -7.96
C HIS A 114 -2.96 1.21 -6.51
N GLY A 115 -3.63 0.12 -6.13
CA GLY A 115 -3.54 -0.45 -4.78
C GLY A 115 -2.26 -1.25 -4.52
N ARG A 116 -2.15 -1.76 -3.28
CA ARG A 116 -1.12 -2.70 -2.84
C ARG A 116 -1.11 -3.94 -3.75
N LYS A 117 0.07 -4.37 -4.20
CA LYS A 117 0.28 -5.46 -5.21
C LYS A 117 -0.17 -5.14 -6.64
N GLY A 118 -0.70 -3.94 -6.88
CA GLY A 118 -1.06 -3.48 -8.22
C GLY A 118 0.14 -2.96 -9.01
N ARG A 119 -0.12 -2.64 -10.27
CA ARG A 119 0.74 -1.90 -11.19
C ARG A 119 -0.13 -0.95 -12.03
N LYS A 120 0.48 0.03 -12.69
CA LYS A 120 -0.23 1.03 -13.50
C LYS A 120 -1.19 0.44 -14.55
N GLU A 121 -0.84 -0.72 -15.14
CA GLU A 121 -1.66 -1.39 -16.16
C GLU A 121 -2.99 -1.94 -15.61
N ASP A 122 -3.11 -2.20 -14.31
CA ASP A 122 -4.35 -2.68 -13.69
C ASP A 122 -5.51 -1.68 -13.84
N TYR A 123 -5.17 -0.41 -14.07
CA TYR A 123 -6.12 0.69 -14.14
C TYR A 123 -6.51 1.04 -15.58
N LEU A 124 -5.96 0.36 -16.60
CA LEU A 124 -6.34 0.56 -18.00
C LEU A 124 -7.86 0.41 -18.25
N PRO A 125 -8.55 -0.63 -17.72
CA PRO A 125 -10.01 -0.74 -17.80
C PRO A 125 -10.79 0.41 -17.15
N ILE A 126 -10.20 1.10 -16.18
CA ILE A 126 -10.81 2.25 -15.50
C ILE A 126 -10.55 3.50 -16.34
N ALA A 127 -9.30 3.68 -16.79
CA ALA A 127 -8.90 4.78 -17.65
C ALA A 127 -9.70 4.81 -18.96
N GLU A 128 -10.02 3.65 -19.56
CA GLU A 128 -10.92 3.53 -20.72
C GLU A 128 -12.25 4.29 -20.54
N ARG A 129 -12.90 4.06 -19.39
CA ARG A 129 -14.20 4.67 -19.08
C ARG A 129 -14.07 6.17 -18.78
N LEU A 130 -13.00 6.57 -18.10
CA LEU A 130 -12.73 7.97 -17.77
C LEU A 130 -12.36 8.78 -19.02
N CYS A 131 -11.56 8.19 -19.93
CA CYS A 131 -11.25 8.78 -21.24
C CYS A 131 -12.52 8.98 -22.05
N ALA A 132 -13.37 7.96 -22.15
CA ALA A 132 -14.66 8.09 -22.82
C ALA A 132 -15.56 9.17 -22.19
N SER A 133 -15.38 9.48 -20.91
CA SER A 133 -16.13 10.53 -20.20
C SER A 133 -15.49 11.93 -20.31
N GLY A 134 -14.35 12.05 -21.01
CA GLY A 134 -13.68 13.32 -21.26
C GLY A 134 -12.45 13.59 -20.38
N PHE A 135 -11.88 12.59 -19.71
CA PHE A 135 -10.69 12.78 -18.88
C PHE A 135 -9.45 12.12 -19.47
N ARG A 136 -8.33 12.83 -19.49
CA ARG A 136 -7.01 12.21 -19.62
C ARG A 136 -6.63 11.57 -18.29
N CYS A 137 -6.12 10.34 -18.31
CA CYS A 137 -5.67 9.66 -17.10
C CYS A 137 -4.15 9.52 -17.10
N ILE A 138 -3.49 9.88 -16.00
CA ILE A 138 -2.08 9.61 -15.74
C ILE A 138 -2.01 8.53 -14.67
N ILE A 139 -1.27 7.46 -14.93
CA ILE A 139 -1.19 6.30 -14.03
C ILE A 139 0.28 6.01 -13.73
N PRO A 140 0.82 6.47 -12.58
CA PRO A 140 2.17 6.14 -12.16
C PRO A 140 2.23 4.73 -11.55
N ASP A 141 3.36 4.05 -11.70
CA ASP A 141 3.71 2.95 -10.79
C ASP A 141 4.13 3.55 -9.45
N LEU A 142 3.45 3.15 -8.38
CA LEU A 142 3.79 3.60 -7.03
C LEU A 142 5.15 3.02 -6.58
N PRO A 143 5.86 3.69 -5.66
CA PRO A 143 7.08 3.17 -5.04
C PRO A 143 6.90 1.73 -4.55
N ALA A 144 7.90 0.88 -4.73
CA ALA A 144 7.87 -0.57 -4.46
C ALA A 144 6.93 -1.41 -5.34
N HIS A 145 6.23 -0.83 -6.30
CA HIS A 145 5.26 -1.52 -7.16
C HIS A 145 5.63 -1.41 -8.64
N GLY A 146 5.02 -2.28 -9.46
CA GLY A 146 5.24 -2.34 -10.91
C GLY A 146 6.70 -2.22 -11.30
N GLU A 147 6.99 -1.27 -12.18
CA GLU A 147 8.32 -0.99 -12.72
C GLU A 147 9.05 0.13 -11.96
N HIS A 148 8.48 0.68 -10.88
CA HIS A 148 9.13 1.78 -10.14
C HIS A 148 10.51 1.36 -9.60
N PRO A 149 11.57 2.17 -9.78
CA PRO A 149 12.94 1.76 -9.46
C PRO A 149 13.16 1.48 -7.97
N THR A 150 12.46 2.19 -7.07
CA THR A 150 12.63 1.98 -5.62
C THR A 150 11.93 0.72 -5.12
N GLY A 151 12.63 -0.09 -4.32
CA GLY A 151 12.10 -1.30 -3.68
C GLY A 151 11.23 -1.05 -2.44
N THR A 152 11.17 0.19 -1.94
CA THR A 152 10.47 0.53 -0.70
C THR A 152 9.44 1.64 -0.91
N VAL A 153 8.33 1.51 -0.17
CA VAL A 153 7.38 2.61 0.02
C VAL A 153 7.97 3.51 1.08
N THR A 154 7.96 4.82 0.82
CA THR A 154 8.40 5.81 1.79
C THR A 154 7.39 6.94 1.88
N TYR A 155 7.36 7.61 3.02
CA TYR A 155 6.54 8.79 3.25
C TYR A 155 7.41 9.89 3.85
N GLY A 156 7.52 11.03 3.17
CA GLY A 156 8.21 12.22 3.67
C GLY A 156 9.74 12.16 3.65
N VAL A 157 10.35 10.97 3.67
CA VAL A 157 11.82 10.84 3.73
C VAL A 157 12.50 11.26 2.43
N ARG A 158 11.90 11.00 1.26
CA ARG A 158 12.44 11.48 -0.02
C ARG A 158 12.31 13.00 -0.14
N GLU A 159 11.15 13.53 0.24
CA GLU A 159 10.88 14.97 0.25
C GLU A 159 11.81 15.70 1.24
N ALA A 160 12.23 15.02 2.31
CA ALA A 160 13.22 15.52 3.27
C ALA A 160 14.69 15.26 2.86
N GLY A 161 14.94 14.68 1.69
CA GLY A 161 16.29 14.38 1.20
C GLY A 161 17.04 13.32 2.01
N ILE A 162 16.33 12.41 2.68
CA ILE A 162 16.91 11.35 3.50
C ILE A 162 17.04 10.08 2.65
N PRO A 163 18.27 9.60 2.35
CA PRO A 163 18.46 8.32 1.69
C PRO A 163 17.88 7.19 2.54
N ALA A 164 17.12 6.27 1.93
CA ALA A 164 16.46 5.19 2.66
C ALA A 164 17.44 4.28 3.42
N ALA A 165 18.65 4.06 2.86
CA ALA A 165 19.71 3.25 3.48
C ALA A 165 20.31 3.93 4.73
N ASP A 166 20.36 5.25 4.74
CA ASP A 166 20.99 6.05 5.79
C ASP A 166 19.99 6.54 6.83
N MET A 167 18.71 6.19 6.68
CA MET A 167 17.62 6.67 7.52
C MET A 167 17.89 6.47 9.03
N ALA A 168 18.61 5.42 9.42
CA ALA A 168 18.90 5.18 10.84
C ALA A 168 20.03 6.06 11.42
N LEU A 169 20.78 6.79 10.59
CA LEU A 169 21.93 7.57 11.03
C LEU A 169 21.49 8.77 11.91
N PRO A 170 22.26 9.09 12.98
CA PRO A 170 21.92 10.18 13.90
C PRO A 170 21.69 11.53 13.22
N VAL A 171 22.41 11.82 12.12
CA VAL A 171 22.30 13.07 11.36
C VAL A 171 20.88 13.33 10.83
N HIS A 172 20.09 12.28 10.57
CA HIS A 172 18.74 12.42 10.01
C HIS A 172 17.64 12.47 11.07
N ARG A 173 17.94 12.24 12.36
CA ARG A 173 16.92 12.13 13.43
C ARG A 173 16.04 13.36 13.57
N ALA A 174 16.58 14.56 13.35
CA ALA A 174 15.81 15.79 13.39
C ALA A 174 14.74 15.84 12.28
N ALA A 175 15.09 15.43 11.06
CA ALA A 175 14.16 15.37 9.94
C ALA A 175 13.16 14.21 10.11
N LEU A 176 13.62 13.05 10.59
CA LEU A 176 12.76 11.91 10.89
C LEU A 176 11.74 12.19 11.97
N ALA A 177 12.10 12.92 13.02
CA ALA A 177 11.16 13.32 14.07
C ALA A 177 9.98 14.12 13.49
N LYS A 178 10.24 15.02 12.53
CA LYS A 178 9.21 15.78 11.83
C LYS A 178 8.32 14.88 10.96
N ILE A 179 8.92 13.96 10.22
CA ILE A 179 8.19 13.00 9.38
C ILE A 179 7.32 12.07 10.23
N ALA A 180 7.88 11.51 11.30
CA ALA A 180 7.17 10.65 12.24
C ALA A 180 6.01 11.40 12.91
N THR A 181 6.22 12.66 13.31
CA THR A 181 5.15 13.51 13.84
C THR A 181 4.02 13.70 12.84
N ARG A 182 4.34 13.98 11.57
CA ARG A 182 3.34 14.10 10.51
C ARG A 182 2.56 12.81 10.30
N LEU A 183 3.25 11.66 10.24
CA LEU A 183 2.62 10.34 10.11
C LEU A 183 1.70 10.00 11.29
N VAL A 184 2.15 10.27 12.52
CA VAL A 184 1.34 10.05 13.73
C VAL A 184 0.09 10.92 13.70
N ASN A 185 0.23 12.19 13.34
CA ASN A 185 -0.91 13.11 13.24
C ASN A 185 -1.89 12.69 12.14
N GLU A 186 -1.39 12.24 10.99
CA GLU A 186 -2.21 11.73 9.88
C GLU A 186 -2.93 10.43 10.25
N ALA A 187 -2.37 9.62 11.16
CA ALA A 187 -3.00 8.39 11.63
C ALA A 187 -4.21 8.65 12.57
N GLU A 188 -4.27 9.79 13.26
CA GLU A 188 -5.30 10.07 14.27
C GLU A 188 -6.74 10.00 13.72
N PRO A 189 -7.08 10.61 12.57
CA PRO A 189 -8.42 10.47 11.98
C PRO A 189 -8.80 9.00 11.70
N TYR A 190 -7.84 8.18 11.27
CA TYR A 190 -8.08 6.76 11.03
C TYR A 190 -8.30 5.98 12.35
N TYR A 191 -7.55 6.32 13.40
CA TYR A 191 -7.82 5.77 14.74
C TYR A 191 -9.23 6.16 15.22
N THR A 192 -9.66 7.40 15.04
CA THR A 192 -11.02 7.83 15.39
C THR A 192 -12.07 7.09 14.57
N SER A 193 -11.89 6.99 13.24
CA SER A 193 -12.84 6.29 12.36
C SER A 193 -12.93 4.79 12.66
N ALA A 194 -11.82 4.15 13.05
CA ALA A 194 -11.78 2.71 13.32
C ALA A 194 -12.67 2.31 14.51
N ASN A 195 -12.94 3.21 15.46
CA ASN A 195 -13.80 2.93 16.60
C ASN A 195 -15.22 2.55 16.18
N GLY A 196 -15.74 3.15 15.10
CA GLY A 196 -17.07 2.81 14.59
C GLY A 196 -17.20 1.35 14.15
N GLY A 197 -16.10 0.74 13.69
CA GLY A 197 -16.07 -0.66 13.25
C GLY A 197 -16.03 -1.67 14.41
N LEU A 198 -15.69 -1.26 15.63
CA LEU A 198 -15.56 -2.18 16.77
C LEU A 198 -16.88 -2.87 17.12
N HIS A 199 -18.00 -2.17 16.97
CA HIS A 199 -19.34 -2.70 17.27
C HIS A 199 -19.80 -3.78 16.28
N ALA A 200 -19.19 -3.86 15.10
CA ALA A 200 -19.51 -4.88 14.10
C ALA A 200 -18.79 -6.23 14.35
N LEU A 201 -17.92 -6.30 15.37
CA LEU A 201 -17.08 -7.46 15.63
C LEU A 201 -17.63 -8.32 16.79
N PRO A 202 -17.41 -9.65 16.77
CA PRO A 202 -17.65 -10.49 17.94
C PRO A 202 -16.88 -9.97 19.16
N LEU A 203 -17.48 -10.01 20.34
CA LEU A 203 -16.96 -9.39 21.57
C LEU A 203 -15.48 -9.68 21.86
N ARG A 204 -15.04 -10.94 21.68
CA ARG A 204 -13.63 -11.34 21.89
C ARG A 204 -12.69 -10.65 20.91
N SER A 205 -13.09 -10.55 19.64
CA SER A 205 -12.31 -9.89 18.60
C SER A 205 -12.32 -8.37 18.77
N ALA A 206 -13.48 -7.79 19.13
CA ALA A 206 -13.61 -6.37 19.42
C ALA A 206 -12.66 -5.95 20.54
N TRP A 207 -12.60 -6.72 21.64
CA TRP A 207 -11.71 -6.44 22.76
C TRP A 207 -10.23 -6.53 22.39
N ALA A 208 -9.83 -7.57 21.63
CA ALA A 208 -8.46 -7.71 21.15
C ALA A 208 -8.06 -6.56 20.20
N ILE A 209 -8.94 -6.17 19.28
CA ILE A 209 -8.69 -5.10 18.31
C ILE A 209 -8.65 -3.72 18.99
N ALA A 210 -9.55 -3.44 19.94
CA ALA A 210 -9.54 -2.22 20.74
C ALA A 210 -8.24 -2.08 21.55
N THR A 211 -7.79 -3.18 22.16
CA THR A 211 -6.50 -3.22 22.88
C THR A 211 -5.33 -2.89 21.96
N ALA A 212 -5.27 -3.55 20.80
CA ALA A 212 -4.22 -3.31 19.83
C ALA A 212 -4.24 -1.86 19.36
N HIS A 213 -5.42 -1.34 18.99
CA HIS A 213 -5.64 0.05 18.60
C HIS A 213 -5.06 1.03 19.63
N GLY A 214 -5.46 0.88 20.90
CA GLY A 214 -4.98 1.73 21.99
C GLY A 214 -3.46 1.66 22.18
N VAL A 215 -2.88 0.46 22.15
CA VAL A 215 -1.43 0.26 22.31
C VAL A 215 -0.66 0.89 21.15
N TYR A 216 -1.05 0.62 19.90
CA TYR A 216 -0.36 1.16 18.73
C TYR A 216 -0.46 2.68 18.65
N ARG A 217 -1.64 3.25 18.94
CA ARG A 217 -1.82 4.70 19.01
C ARG A 217 -0.92 5.32 20.07
N GLN A 218 -0.86 4.73 21.26
CA GLN A 218 -0.02 5.24 22.34
C GLN A 218 1.48 5.22 22.00
N ILE A 219 1.96 4.19 21.30
CA ILE A 219 3.35 4.18 20.80
C ILE A 219 3.62 5.38 19.89
N GLY A 220 2.68 5.70 18.98
CA GLY A 220 2.79 6.88 18.12
C GLY A 220 2.87 8.18 18.91
N ILE A 221 2.02 8.34 19.93
CA ILE A 221 2.05 9.51 20.84
C ILE A 221 3.41 9.61 21.55
N ASP A 222 3.93 8.49 22.06
CA ASP A 222 5.21 8.46 22.77
C ASP A 222 6.39 8.77 21.83
N VAL A 223 6.36 8.28 20.58
CA VAL A 223 7.35 8.62 19.54
C VAL A 223 7.32 10.12 19.26
N ARG A 224 6.13 10.69 19.06
CA ARG A 224 5.96 12.14 18.83
C ARG A 224 6.47 12.96 20.01
N ALA A 225 6.18 12.53 21.24
CA ALA A 225 6.62 13.22 22.46
C ALA A 225 8.14 13.19 22.65
N LYS A 226 8.81 12.07 22.30
CA LYS A 226 10.27 11.94 22.38
C LYS A 226 11.00 12.71 21.27
N GLY A 227 10.37 12.89 20.10
CA GLY A 227 10.96 13.63 18.99
C GLY A 227 12.29 13.00 18.52
N ILE A 228 13.38 13.77 18.55
CA ILE A 228 14.70 13.38 18.03
C ILE A 228 15.28 12.16 18.76
N THR A 229 14.98 12.00 20.05
CA THR A 229 15.49 10.90 20.89
C THR A 229 14.68 9.61 20.75
N ALA A 230 13.61 9.61 19.93
CA ALA A 230 12.76 8.43 19.74
C ALA A 230 13.52 7.21 19.16
N TRP A 231 14.66 7.44 18.50
CA TRP A 231 15.51 6.40 17.90
C TRP A 231 16.71 5.99 18.77
N ASP A 232 16.87 6.53 19.98
CA ASP A 232 17.95 6.10 20.88
C ASP A 232 17.72 4.68 21.40
N GLN A 233 16.45 4.35 21.65
CA GLN A 233 16.01 3.03 22.10
C GLN A 233 14.61 2.72 21.57
N ARG A 234 14.27 1.44 21.52
CA ARG A 234 12.93 0.99 21.11
C ARG A 234 11.85 1.61 22.01
N VAL A 235 10.96 2.41 21.41
CA VAL A 235 9.78 2.95 22.11
C VAL A 235 8.77 1.84 22.37
N SER A 236 8.28 1.75 23.60
CA SER A 236 7.26 0.77 24.01
C SER A 236 6.38 1.33 25.12
N THR A 237 5.14 0.87 25.17
CA THR A 237 4.20 1.21 26.24
C THR A 237 4.52 0.41 27.50
N SER A 238 4.44 1.04 28.68
CA SER A 238 4.61 0.35 29.97
C SER A 238 3.50 -0.68 30.22
N LYS A 239 3.74 -1.63 31.15
CA LYS A 239 2.72 -2.61 31.57
C LYS A 239 1.46 -1.94 32.15
N ALA A 240 1.64 -0.85 32.91
CA ALA A 240 0.53 -0.06 33.48
C ALA A 240 -0.26 0.67 32.38
N THR A 241 0.41 1.21 31.36
CA THR A 241 -0.23 1.84 30.21
C THR A 241 -1.08 0.83 29.43
N LYS A 242 -0.57 -0.39 29.22
CA LYS A 242 -1.35 -1.47 28.58
C LYS A 242 -2.59 -1.83 29.41
N LEU A 243 -2.47 -1.90 30.74
CA LEU A 243 -3.60 -2.19 31.62
C LEU A 243 -4.67 -1.10 31.57
N ARG A 244 -4.29 0.17 31.53
CA ARG A 244 -5.23 1.30 31.34
C ARG A 244 -5.97 1.19 30.01
N LEU A 245 -5.25 0.86 28.94
CA LEU A 245 -5.82 0.72 27.59
C LEU A 245 -6.75 -0.50 27.43
N LEU A 246 -6.65 -1.50 28.31
CA LEU A 246 -7.59 -2.63 28.36
C LEU A 246 -8.93 -2.26 29.01
N ALA A 247 -8.96 -1.19 29.80
CA ALA A 247 -10.10 -0.75 30.60
C ALA A 247 -10.89 0.41 29.99
N THR A 248 -10.47 0.90 28.82
CA THR A 248 -11.10 1.98 28.04
C THR A 248 -11.57 1.45 26.70
#